data_AF-A0A7Y5C2K8-F1
#
_entry.id   AF-A0A7Y5C2K8-F1
#
_cell.length_a   1.000
_cell.length_b   1.000
_cell.length_c   1.000
_cell.angle_alpha   90.00
_cell.angle_beta   90.00
_cell.angle_gamma   90.00
#
_symmetry.space_group_name_H-M   'P 1'
#
loop_
_entity.id
_entity.type
_entity.pdbx_description
1 polymer ?
#
loop_
_entity_poly.entity_id
_entity_poly.type
_entity_poly.pdbx_seq_one_letter_code
_entity_poly.pdbx_strand_id
1 'polypeptide(L)'
;MKNKFLIIIISLTVFFSGSSNCVQAQYSTQGQDFWFSFMPNIGAATAMVSITCDVNTSGVISMPGQGWTQNFTVTQNTTTQITIPNMYNPIVTVNQTIQPQAIHIVANDPVSVYAFNDQAYTTDATIILPTPVLGNEYYITTYEPLASVRSGLLIVGAENNSIISITPSQTTQGGNPPGVPFN
;
A
#
# COMPACT_ATOMS: atom_id res chain seq x y z
N MET A 1 31.58 61.90 -44.29
CA MET A 1 32.07 60.86 -43.37
C MET A 1 30.93 60.45 -42.46
N LYS A 2 30.72 59.14 -42.33
CA LYS A 2 29.44 58.50 -41.96
C LYS A 2 29.16 58.53 -40.45
N ASN A 3 27.88 58.77 -40.16
CA ASN A 3 27.21 58.81 -38.86
C ASN A 3 27.44 57.54 -38.02
N LYS A 4 27.56 57.72 -36.69
CA LYS A 4 27.28 56.67 -35.70
C LYS A 4 26.44 57.29 -34.58
N PHE A 5 25.12 57.18 -34.72
CA PHE A 5 24.19 57.39 -33.62
C PHE A 5 23.90 56.03 -32.98
N LEU A 6 24.12 55.98 -31.69
CA LEU A 6 24.05 54.83 -30.80
C LEU A 6 22.57 54.55 -30.46
N ILE A 7 22.03 53.41 -30.87
CA ILE A 7 20.73 52.89 -30.39
C ILE A 7 21.04 51.67 -29.53
N ILE A 8 20.89 51.84 -28.22
CA ILE A 8 20.98 50.77 -27.22
C ILE A 8 19.63 50.04 -27.23
N ILE A 9 19.58 48.85 -27.84
CA ILE A 9 18.46 47.91 -27.68
C ILE A 9 18.79 47.07 -26.44
N ILE A 10 18.15 47.38 -25.32
CA ILE A 10 18.12 46.50 -24.14
C ILE A 10 17.26 45.30 -24.53
N SER A 11 17.90 44.22 -24.95
CA SER A 11 17.26 42.91 -25.08
C SER A 11 17.00 42.39 -23.66
N LEU A 12 15.75 42.44 -23.22
CA LEU A 12 15.27 41.76 -22.03
C LEU A 12 15.24 40.24 -22.34
N THR A 13 16.40 39.60 -22.34
CA THR A 13 16.50 38.15 -22.33
C THR A 13 16.21 37.69 -20.92
N VAL A 14 14.92 37.43 -20.65
CA VAL A 14 14.50 36.67 -19.47
C VAL A 14 15.22 35.32 -19.56
N PHE A 15 16.23 35.14 -18.70
CA PHE A 15 16.78 33.83 -18.39
C PHE A 15 15.63 33.01 -17.80
N PHE A 16 14.91 32.30 -18.66
CA PHE A 16 14.07 31.18 -18.26
C PHE A 16 15.04 30.04 -17.93
N SER A 17 15.70 30.16 -16.78
CA SER A 17 16.40 29.04 -16.14
C SER A 17 15.32 28.03 -15.82
N GLY A 18 15.07 27.14 -16.78
CA GLY A 18 14.23 25.97 -16.62
C GLY A 18 14.82 25.16 -15.48
N SER A 19 14.32 25.39 -14.27
CA SER A 19 14.31 24.35 -13.26
C SER A 19 13.49 23.23 -13.88
N SER A 20 14.19 22.22 -14.39
CA SER A 20 13.63 20.89 -14.58
C SER A 20 13.20 20.39 -13.21
N ASN A 21 12.08 20.90 -12.72
CA ASN A 21 11.34 20.22 -11.68
C ASN A 21 10.99 18.90 -12.33
N CYS A 22 11.69 17.84 -11.94
CA CYS A 22 11.16 16.51 -12.13
C CYS A 22 9.81 16.54 -11.41
N VAL A 23 8.74 16.68 -12.17
CA VAL A 23 7.42 16.33 -11.67
C VAL A 23 7.56 14.84 -11.40
N GLN A 24 7.80 14.47 -10.14
CA GLN A 24 7.68 13.08 -9.74
C GLN A 24 6.24 12.71 -10.07
N ALA A 25 6.09 11.87 -11.10
CA ALA A 25 4.80 11.32 -11.43
C ALA A 25 4.24 10.64 -10.16
N GLN A 26 2.95 10.80 -9.93
CA GLN A 26 2.25 10.02 -8.92
C GLN A 26 2.54 8.54 -9.21
N TYR A 27 2.95 7.80 -8.18
CA TYR A 27 3.15 6.36 -8.31
C TYR A 27 1.86 5.72 -8.83
N SER A 28 2.00 4.88 -9.86
CA SER A 28 0.87 4.11 -10.38
C SER A 28 0.35 3.18 -9.29
N THR A 29 -0.98 3.10 -9.18
CA THR A 29 -1.64 2.10 -8.34
C THR A 29 -1.87 0.78 -9.10
N GLN A 30 -1.60 0.77 -10.41
CA GLN A 30 -1.54 -0.43 -11.22
C GLN A 30 -0.15 -1.06 -11.16
N GLY A 31 -0.10 -2.37 -11.02
CA GLY A 31 1.13 -3.16 -11.05
C GLY A 31 0.85 -4.65 -11.17
N GLN A 32 1.89 -5.46 -11.05
CA GLN A 32 1.82 -6.92 -11.22
C GLN A 32 2.07 -7.70 -9.93
N ASP A 33 2.61 -7.06 -8.90
CA ASP A 33 3.04 -7.70 -7.64
C ASP A 33 2.54 -6.89 -6.45
N PHE A 34 1.86 -7.54 -5.50
CA PHE A 34 1.24 -6.88 -4.36
C PHE A 34 1.33 -7.73 -3.09
N TRP A 35 1.68 -7.09 -1.97
CA TRP A 35 1.72 -7.70 -0.65
C TRP A 35 0.85 -6.93 0.34
N PHE A 36 -0.02 -7.63 1.07
CA PHE A 36 -0.90 -7.04 2.08
C PHE A 36 -1.47 -8.08 3.04
N SER A 37 -2.22 -7.65 4.04
CA SER A 37 -3.01 -8.50 4.93
C SER A 37 -4.17 -7.68 5.52
N PHE A 38 -5.00 -8.29 6.36
CA PHE A 38 -6.17 -7.64 6.94
C PHE A 38 -6.02 -7.42 8.45
N MET A 39 -6.34 -6.21 8.89
CA MET A 39 -6.49 -5.88 10.32
C MET A 39 -7.85 -6.37 10.85
N PRO A 40 -8.06 -6.45 12.18
CA PRO A 40 -9.34 -6.85 12.75
C PRO A 40 -10.46 -5.86 12.42
N ASN A 41 -11.67 -6.40 12.31
CA ASN A 41 -12.92 -5.64 12.37
C ASN A 41 -13.61 -5.92 13.72
N ILE A 42 -14.75 -5.28 14.03
CA ILE A 42 -15.50 -5.43 15.28
C ILE A 42 -16.02 -6.86 15.53
N GLY A 43 -15.99 -7.72 14.51
CA GLY A 43 -16.31 -9.14 14.64
C GLY A 43 -15.73 -9.97 13.50
N ALA A 44 -16.30 -11.15 13.28
CA ALA A 44 -15.88 -12.07 12.23
C ALA A 44 -16.15 -11.48 10.84
N ALA A 45 -15.11 -10.93 10.22
CA ALA A 45 -15.22 -10.31 8.91
C ALA A 45 -14.85 -11.25 7.76
N THR A 46 -15.38 -10.93 6.59
CA THR A 46 -15.09 -11.57 5.32
C THR A 46 -14.06 -10.73 4.58
N ALA A 47 -12.90 -11.34 4.30
CA ALA A 47 -11.86 -10.72 3.50
C ALA A 47 -12.14 -10.95 2.00
N MET A 48 -12.27 -9.87 1.25
CA MET A 48 -12.48 -9.92 -0.20
C MET A 48 -11.44 -9.06 -0.91
N VAL A 49 -11.07 -9.46 -2.11
CA VAL A 49 -10.14 -8.76 -2.99
C VAL A 49 -10.83 -8.54 -4.32
N SER A 50 -10.89 -7.29 -4.77
CA SER A 50 -11.36 -6.96 -6.11
C SER A 50 -10.18 -6.56 -6.98
N ILE A 51 -10.13 -7.11 -8.18
CA ILE A 51 -9.04 -6.90 -9.14
C ILE A 51 -9.66 -6.38 -10.44
N THR A 52 -9.11 -5.30 -10.96
CA THR A 52 -9.53 -4.68 -12.23
C THR A 52 -8.34 -4.49 -13.15
N CYS A 53 -8.58 -4.47 -14.46
CA CYS A 53 -7.52 -4.34 -15.47
C CYS A 53 -7.99 -3.60 -16.71
N ASP A 54 -7.03 -3.03 -17.46
CA ASP A 54 -7.30 -2.36 -18.74
C ASP A 54 -7.10 -3.31 -19.94
N VAL A 55 -6.64 -4.54 -19.70
CA VAL A 55 -6.44 -5.61 -20.69
C VAL A 55 -6.82 -6.96 -20.09
N ASN A 56 -7.29 -7.92 -20.90
CA ASN A 56 -7.57 -9.28 -20.41
C ASN A 56 -6.29 -9.88 -19.82
N THR A 57 -6.36 -10.30 -18.56
CA THR A 57 -5.18 -10.87 -17.89
C THR A 57 -5.57 -11.97 -16.90
N SER A 58 -4.56 -12.59 -16.31
CA SER A 58 -4.70 -13.64 -15.32
C SER A 58 -3.58 -13.55 -14.30
N GLY A 59 -3.73 -14.26 -13.19
CA GLY A 59 -2.74 -14.25 -12.14
C GLY A 59 -3.03 -15.27 -11.05
N VAL A 60 -2.27 -15.16 -9.98
CA VAL A 60 -2.35 -16.01 -8.79
C VAL A 60 -2.48 -15.11 -7.57
N ILE A 61 -3.44 -15.42 -6.71
CA ILE A 61 -3.54 -14.91 -5.35
C ILE A 61 -3.20 -16.05 -4.40
N SER A 62 -2.40 -15.77 -3.37
CA SER A 62 -1.93 -16.79 -2.45
C SER A 62 -1.74 -16.25 -1.04
N MET A 63 -1.66 -17.17 -0.07
CA MET A 63 -1.16 -16.91 1.28
C MET A 63 0.05 -17.81 1.51
N PRO A 64 1.28 -17.35 1.15
CA PRO A 64 2.46 -18.22 1.11
C PRO A 64 2.78 -18.89 2.46
N GLY A 65 2.55 -18.19 3.57
CA GLY A 65 2.78 -18.72 4.91
C GLY A 65 1.81 -19.83 5.34
N GLN A 66 0.73 -20.05 4.58
CA GLN A 66 -0.29 -21.06 4.88
C GLN A 66 -0.51 -22.07 3.75
N GLY A 67 0.16 -21.91 2.61
CA GLY A 67 0.06 -22.82 1.47
C GLY A 67 -1.24 -22.71 0.68
N TRP A 68 -2.06 -21.67 0.89
CA TRP A 68 -3.23 -21.41 0.05
C TRP A 68 -2.83 -20.72 -1.25
N THR A 69 -3.45 -21.11 -2.35
CA THR A 69 -3.29 -20.50 -3.67
C THR A 69 -4.56 -20.63 -4.49
N GLN A 70 -4.85 -19.63 -5.32
CA GLN A 70 -5.97 -19.61 -6.24
C GLN A 70 -5.57 -18.83 -7.51
N ASN A 71 -5.80 -19.44 -8.68
CA ASN A 71 -5.68 -18.75 -9.96
C ASN A 71 -6.91 -17.85 -10.19
N PHE A 72 -6.72 -16.72 -10.87
CA PHE A 72 -7.79 -15.84 -11.28
C PHE A 72 -7.61 -15.36 -12.72
N THR A 73 -8.71 -14.90 -13.32
CA THR A 73 -8.73 -14.20 -14.60
C THR A 73 -9.51 -12.91 -14.42
N VAL A 74 -9.11 -11.85 -15.13
CA VAL A 74 -9.81 -10.57 -15.13
C VAL A 74 -10.03 -10.16 -16.57
N THR A 75 -11.30 -9.95 -16.93
CA THR A 75 -11.67 -9.43 -18.24
C THR A 75 -11.43 -7.92 -18.24
N GLN A 76 -10.90 -7.40 -19.34
CA GLN A 76 -10.66 -5.97 -19.54
C GLN A 76 -11.87 -5.11 -19.14
N ASN A 77 -11.61 -4.04 -18.39
CA ASN A 77 -12.60 -3.07 -17.91
C ASN A 77 -13.70 -3.67 -17.02
N THR A 78 -13.45 -4.84 -16.43
CA THR A 78 -14.36 -5.49 -15.47
C THR A 78 -13.68 -5.68 -14.12
N THR A 79 -14.45 -6.14 -13.13
CA THR A 79 -13.96 -6.48 -11.80
C THR A 79 -14.11 -7.97 -11.55
N THR A 80 -13.02 -8.63 -11.19
CA THR A 80 -13.04 -9.98 -10.61
C THR A 80 -12.91 -9.85 -9.09
N GLN A 81 -13.88 -10.37 -8.36
CA GLN A 81 -13.84 -10.43 -6.90
C GLN A 81 -13.46 -11.83 -6.43
N ILE A 82 -12.57 -11.90 -5.45
CA ILE A 82 -12.10 -13.14 -4.81
C ILE A 82 -12.35 -13.01 -3.31
N THR A 83 -13.10 -13.96 -2.74
CA THR A 83 -13.25 -14.09 -1.29
C THR A 83 -12.18 -15.02 -0.76
N ILE A 84 -11.40 -14.57 0.23
CA ILE A 84 -10.38 -15.40 0.87
C ILE A 84 -11.09 -16.42 1.78
N PRO A 85 -10.80 -17.73 1.68
CA PRO A 85 -11.48 -18.73 2.49
C PRO A 85 -11.17 -18.57 3.98
N ASN A 86 -12.21 -18.52 4.82
CA ASN A 86 -12.09 -18.30 6.26
C ASN A 86 -11.17 -19.30 6.98
N MET A 87 -11.02 -20.52 6.45
CA MET A 87 -10.12 -21.54 7.02
C MET A 87 -8.64 -21.11 7.04
N TYR A 88 -8.25 -20.17 6.18
CA TYR A 88 -6.91 -19.61 6.14
C TYR A 88 -6.77 -18.33 7.00
N ASN A 89 -7.83 -17.87 7.65
CA ASN A 89 -7.80 -16.75 8.58
C ASN A 89 -6.87 -15.57 8.13
N PRO A 90 -7.26 -14.78 7.14
CA PRO A 90 -6.42 -13.69 6.63
C PRO A 90 -6.34 -12.46 7.55
N ILE A 91 -7.01 -12.50 8.71
CA ILE A 91 -7.15 -11.37 9.65
C ILE A 91 -6.17 -11.54 10.82
N VAL A 92 -5.24 -10.59 10.96
CA VAL A 92 -4.23 -10.60 12.04
C VAL A 92 -4.84 -10.04 13.32
N THR A 93 -4.97 -10.86 14.37
CA THR A 93 -5.57 -10.45 15.66
C THR A 93 -4.58 -10.41 16.83
N VAL A 94 -3.35 -10.89 16.62
CA VAL A 94 -2.30 -10.87 17.63
C VAL A 94 -1.41 -9.64 17.49
N ASN A 95 -0.82 -9.18 18.60
CA ASN A 95 0.06 -8.03 18.61
C ASN A 95 1.54 -8.46 18.62
N GLN A 96 2.40 -7.62 18.03
CA GLN A 96 3.87 -7.68 18.15
C GLN A 96 4.49 -9.06 17.93
N THR A 97 3.87 -9.87 17.06
CA THR A 97 4.31 -11.23 16.75
C THR A 97 4.22 -11.42 15.24
N ILE A 98 5.22 -12.06 14.65
CA ILE A 98 5.23 -12.39 13.23
C ILE A 98 4.13 -13.44 12.95
N GLN A 99 3.32 -13.21 11.92
CA GLN A 99 2.22 -14.10 11.54
C GLN A 99 2.29 -14.50 10.07
N PRO A 100 1.87 -15.73 9.70
CA PRO A 100 1.93 -16.23 8.33
C PRO A 100 0.72 -15.80 7.47
N GLN A 101 0.12 -14.65 7.74
CA GLN A 101 -1.19 -14.24 7.19
C GLN A 101 -1.09 -13.24 6.02
N ALA A 102 0.10 -13.07 5.45
CA ALA A 102 0.30 -12.22 4.28
C ALA A 102 -0.35 -12.83 3.04
N ILE A 103 -0.98 -11.97 2.25
CA ILE A 103 -1.53 -12.26 0.93
C ILE A 103 -0.57 -11.71 -0.11
N HIS A 104 -0.30 -12.51 -1.14
CA HIS A 104 0.52 -12.15 -2.28
C HIS A 104 -0.27 -12.33 -3.57
N ILE A 105 -0.25 -11.31 -4.42
CA ILE A 105 -0.85 -11.36 -5.76
C ILE A 105 0.25 -11.16 -6.79
N VAL A 106 0.29 -12.06 -7.78
CA VAL A 106 1.11 -11.94 -8.98
C VAL A 106 0.20 -12.01 -10.20
N ALA A 107 0.15 -10.94 -11.00
CA ALA A 107 -0.60 -10.86 -12.25
C ALA A 107 0.34 -10.86 -13.46
N ASN A 108 -0.16 -11.33 -14.61
CA ASN A 108 0.61 -11.37 -15.86
C ASN A 108 0.71 -10.01 -16.57
N ASP A 109 -0.24 -9.11 -16.31
CA ASP A 109 -0.27 -7.73 -16.79
C ASP A 109 -0.66 -6.78 -15.63
N PRO A 110 -0.40 -5.46 -15.73
CA PRO A 110 -0.78 -4.52 -14.70
C PRO A 110 -2.28 -4.54 -14.37
N VAL A 111 -2.58 -4.67 -13.07
CA VAL A 111 -3.93 -4.65 -12.50
C VAL A 111 -4.00 -3.63 -11.36
N SER A 112 -5.21 -3.16 -11.02
CA SER A 112 -5.47 -2.46 -9.76
C SER A 112 -6.09 -3.43 -8.76
N VAL A 113 -5.63 -3.38 -7.51
CA VAL A 113 -6.08 -4.28 -6.44
C VAL A 113 -6.75 -3.47 -5.33
N TYR A 114 -7.91 -3.91 -4.89
CA TYR A 114 -8.66 -3.34 -3.78
C TYR A 114 -8.98 -4.44 -2.76
N ALA A 115 -8.68 -4.19 -1.48
CA ALA A 115 -8.95 -5.13 -0.40
C ALA A 115 -10.12 -4.62 0.45
N PHE A 116 -11.03 -5.52 0.79
CA PHE A 116 -12.24 -5.26 1.57
C PHE A 116 -12.27 -6.16 2.80
N ASN A 117 -12.52 -5.55 3.94
CA ASN A 117 -12.75 -6.22 5.21
C ASN A 117 -14.20 -5.97 5.61
N ASP A 118 -15.09 -6.91 5.27
CA ASP A 118 -16.53 -6.72 5.38
C ASP A 118 -17.14 -7.47 6.56
N GLN A 119 -17.90 -6.77 7.39
CA GLN A 119 -18.65 -7.33 8.50
C GLN A 119 -20.02 -6.65 8.57
N ALA A 120 -20.98 -7.31 9.20
CA ALA A 120 -22.29 -6.73 9.44
C ALA A 120 -22.16 -5.32 10.04
N TYR A 121 -22.70 -4.32 9.32
CA TYR A 121 -22.73 -2.89 9.68
C TYR A 121 -21.39 -2.14 9.62
N THR A 122 -20.30 -2.76 9.14
CA THR A 122 -19.00 -2.09 9.01
C THR A 122 -18.13 -2.73 7.95
N THR A 123 -17.56 -1.90 7.07
CA THR A 123 -16.68 -2.34 6.00
C THR A 123 -15.48 -1.40 5.93
N ASP A 124 -14.28 -1.97 5.91
CA ASP A 124 -13.07 -1.22 5.54
C ASP A 124 -12.69 -1.58 4.10
N ALA A 125 -12.21 -0.60 3.35
CA ALA A 125 -11.68 -0.82 2.01
C ALA A 125 -10.41 -0.01 1.80
N THR A 126 -9.45 -0.58 1.08
CA THR A 126 -8.22 0.12 0.71
C THR A 126 -7.76 -0.27 -0.68
N ILE A 127 -7.06 0.64 -1.34
CA ILE A 127 -6.29 0.32 -2.54
C ILE A 127 -4.94 -0.27 -2.11
N ILE A 128 -4.51 -1.35 -2.76
CA ILE A 128 -3.22 -1.96 -2.49
C ILE A 128 -2.21 -1.40 -3.49
N LEU A 129 -1.14 -0.82 -2.97
CA LEU A 129 -0.05 -0.32 -3.79
C LEU A 129 0.82 -1.49 -4.27
N PRO A 130 1.31 -1.45 -5.52
CA PRO A 130 2.20 -2.48 -6.03
C PRO A 130 3.58 -2.40 -5.35
N THR A 131 4.23 -3.54 -5.19
CA THR A 131 5.51 -3.66 -4.47
C THR A 131 6.60 -2.66 -4.90
N PRO A 132 6.80 -2.35 -6.19
CA PRO A 132 7.83 -1.39 -6.62
C PRO A 132 7.65 0.05 -6.12
N VAL A 133 6.48 0.42 -5.59
CA VAL A 133 6.19 1.77 -5.09
C VAL A 133 6.10 1.84 -3.57
N LEU A 134 6.35 0.73 -2.87
CA LEU A 134 6.40 0.70 -1.42
C LEU A 134 7.62 1.48 -0.90
N GLY A 135 7.42 2.19 0.21
CA GLY A 135 8.48 2.91 0.90
C GLY A 135 9.14 2.08 2.01
N ASN A 136 10.12 2.68 2.69
CA ASN A 136 10.82 2.09 3.84
C ASN A 136 10.41 2.70 5.18
N GLU A 137 9.66 3.81 5.15
CA GLU A 137 9.20 4.53 6.34
C GLU A 137 7.69 4.66 6.30
N TYR A 138 7.05 4.26 7.40
CA TYR A 138 5.60 4.28 7.56
C TYR A 138 5.25 4.93 8.88
N TYR A 139 4.22 5.77 8.85
CA TYR A 139 3.70 6.47 10.01
C TYR A 139 2.20 6.21 10.09
N ILE A 140 1.70 5.94 11.30
CA ILE A 140 0.27 5.94 11.57
C ILE A 140 -0.11 7.24 12.25
N THR A 141 -1.13 7.90 11.71
CA THR A 141 -1.73 9.09 12.31
C THR A 141 -3.14 8.74 12.74
N THR A 142 -3.35 8.58 14.05
CA THR A 142 -4.63 8.16 14.61
C THR A 142 -5.18 9.20 15.57
N TYR A 143 -6.51 9.20 15.77
CA TYR A 143 -7.12 9.96 16.86
C TYR A 143 -6.76 9.34 18.22
N GLU A 144 -7.01 10.08 19.31
CA GLU A 144 -6.90 9.54 20.66
C GLU A 144 -7.85 8.33 20.81
N PRO A 145 -7.35 7.16 21.25
CA PRO A 145 -8.17 5.97 21.24
C PRO A 145 -9.40 6.10 22.15
N LEU A 146 -10.58 5.73 21.63
CA LEU A 146 -11.83 5.76 22.39
C LEU A 146 -11.95 4.48 23.23
N ALA A 147 -11.96 4.65 24.56
CA ALA A 147 -12.10 3.57 25.52
C ALA A 147 -11.08 2.42 25.32
N SER A 148 -11.55 1.21 25.00
CA SER A 148 -10.71 0.02 24.83
C SER A 148 -10.21 -0.20 23.40
N VAL A 149 -10.65 0.60 22.43
CA VAL A 149 -10.16 0.53 21.05
C VAL A 149 -8.77 1.15 21.05
N ARG A 150 -7.79 0.52 20.40
CA ARG A 150 -6.40 1.01 20.32
C ARG A 150 -6.05 1.34 18.88
N SER A 151 -5.11 2.26 18.71
CA SER A 151 -4.42 2.40 17.43
C SER A 151 -3.59 1.15 17.15
N GLY A 152 -3.46 0.81 15.88
CA GLY A 152 -2.72 -0.36 15.42
C GLY A 152 -2.12 -0.11 14.05
N LEU A 153 -1.08 -0.88 13.75
CA LEU A 153 -0.52 -1.00 12.43
C LEU A 153 -0.28 -2.47 12.13
N LEU A 154 -0.36 -2.82 10.85
CA LEU A 154 0.01 -4.12 10.33
C LEU A 154 1.11 -3.90 9.31
N ILE A 155 2.22 -4.63 9.45
CA ILE A 155 3.36 -4.59 8.52
C ILE A 155 3.49 -5.95 7.87
N VAL A 156 3.63 -5.96 6.54
CA VAL A 156 3.97 -7.16 5.76
C VAL A 156 5.38 -6.97 5.22
N GLY A 157 6.27 -7.93 5.49
CA GLY A 157 7.57 -7.99 4.85
C GLY A 157 7.40 -8.47 3.41
N ALA A 158 7.51 -7.56 2.45
CA ALA A 158 7.41 -7.88 1.02
C ALA A 158 8.67 -8.59 0.48
N GLU A 159 9.78 -8.52 1.22
CA GLU A 159 11.06 -9.14 0.86
C GLU A 159 11.55 -10.11 1.95
N ASN A 160 12.33 -11.10 1.52
CA ASN A 160 12.94 -12.06 2.43
C ASN A 160 13.91 -11.37 3.40
N ASN A 161 13.87 -11.80 4.66
CA ASN A 161 14.73 -11.27 5.72
C ASN A 161 14.55 -9.75 5.96
N SER A 162 13.35 -9.23 5.73
CA SER A 162 12.99 -7.85 6.12
C SER A 162 13.22 -7.64 7.62
N ILE A 163 13.98 -6.60 7.97
CA ILE A 163 14.17 -6.16 9.36
C ILE A 163 13.33 -4.89 9.57
N ILE A 164 12.39 -4.96 10.49
CA ILE A 164 11.49 -3.85 10.81
C ILE A 164 11.95 -3.23 12.11
N SER A 165 12.04 -1.90 12.16
CA SER A 165 12.28 -1.16 13.39
C SER A 165 11.09 -0.27 13.68
N ILE A 166 10.55 -0.37 14.90
CA ILE A 166 9.33 0.31 15.33
C ILE A 166 9.70 1.26 16.46
N THR A 167 9.43 2.55 16.27
CA THR A 167 9.56 3.57 17.32
C THR A 167 8.18 4.04 17.74
N PRO A 168 7.65 3.59 18.89
CA PRO A 168 6.30 3.93 19.31
C PRO A 168 6.24 5.34 19.93
N SER A 169 5.12 6.06 19.71
CA SER A 169 4.88 7.37 20.35
C SER A 169 4.25 7.26 21.74
N GLN A 170 3.70 6.09 22.09
CA GLN A 170 3.07 5.73 23.36
C GLN A 170 3.41 4.29 23.72
N THR A 171 3.27 3.90 24.99
CA THR A 171 3.55 2.51 25.40
C THR A 171 2.69 1.51 24.63
N THR A 172 3.32 0.53 23.98
CA THR A 172 2.59 -0.50 23.20
C THR A 172 1.88 -1.49 24.11
N GLN A 173 0.96 -2.29 23.57
CA GLN A 173 0.26 -3.32 24.36
C GLN A 173 1.20 -4.38 24.94
N GLY A 174 2.30 -4.71 24.25
CA GLY A 174 3.36 -5.60 24.76
C GLY A 174 4.39 -4.90 25.63
N GLY A 175 4.16 -3.65 26.05
CA GLY A 175 4.96 -2.98 27.07
C GLY A 175 6.21 -2.23 26.56
N ASN A 176 6.33 -1.99 25.25
CA ASN A 176 7.47 -1.25 24.72
C ASN A 176 7.28 0.25 25.00
N PRO A 177 8.25 0.94 25.64
CA PRO A 177 8.10 2.33 26.07
C PRO A 177 8.17 3.31 24.88
N PRO A 178 7.57 4.50 25.01
CA PRO A 178 7.60 5.52 23.95
C PRO A 178 9.03 5.97 23.64
N GLY A 179 9.32 6.22 22.36
CA GLY A 179 10.60 6.74 21.86
C GLY A 179 11.75 5.73 21.87
N VAL A 180 11.52 4.48 22.28
CA VAL A 180 12.54 3.42 22.29
C VAL A 180 12.28 2.46 21.13
N PRO A 181 13.18 2.39 20.13
CA PRO A 181 13.03 1.47 19.01
C PRO A 181 13.10 0.01 19.47
N PHE A 182 12.30 -0.85 18.84
CA PHE A 182 12.39 -2.31 18.94
C PHE A 182 12.20 -2.94 17.55
N ASN A 183 12.52 -4.22 17.42
CA ASN A 183 12.36 -5.01 16.20
C ASN A 183 11.40 -6.17 16.42
#